data_AF-A0A7K3ZP74-F1
#
_entry.id   AF-A0A7K3ZP74-F1
#
_cell.length_a   1.000
_cell.length_b   1.000
_cell.length_c   1.000
_cell.angle_alpha   90.00
_cell.angle_beta   90.00
_cell.angle_gamma   90.00
#
_symmetry.space_group_name_H-M   'P 1'
#
loop_
_entity.id
_entity.type
_entity.pdbx_description
1 polymer ?
#
loop_
_entity_poly.entity_id
_entity_poly.type
_entity_poly.pdbx_seq_one_letter_code
_entity_poly.pdbx_strand_id
1 'polypeptide(L)' 'MGNKVPDSEENANRCLCPTCPTYKKSQLSGTLFCGRGKAQQKPIQTGCLCPNCPVWKQYSLDSMYYCAMGKSEEL' A
#
# COMPACT_ATOMS: atom_id res chain seq x y z
N MET A 1 13.64 -3.78 0.51
CA MET A 1 14.22 -3.20 -0.72
C MET A 1 13.20 -3.28 -1.86
N GLY A 2 12.32 -2.29 -1.96
CA GLY A 2 11.30 -2.20 -3.02
C GLY A 2 11.62 -1.12 -4.06
N ASN A 3 11.17 -1.31 -5.30
CA ASN A 3 11.24 -0.27 -6.32
C ASN A 3 10.34 0.91 -5.96
N LYS A 4 10.75 2.12 -6.37
CA LYS A 4 9.95 3.34 -6.23
C LYS A 4 8.63 3.24 -7.00
N VAL A 5 7.51 3.37 -6.28
CA VAL A 5 6.18 3.49 -6.88
C VAL A 5 5.84 4.98 -7.06
N PRO A 6 5.63 5.50 -8.28
CA PRO A 6 5.25 6.88 -8.49
C PRO A 6 3.85 7.16 -7.96
N ASP A 7 3.69 8.31 -7.30
CA ASP A 7 2.37 8.83 -6.96
C ASP A 7 1.69 9.35 -8.24
N SER A 8 0.75 8.56 -8.75
CA SER A 8 0.07 8.85 -10.01
C SER A 8 -1.36 8.33 -9.96
N GLU A 9 -2.26 8.99 -10.69
CA GLU A 9 -3.67 8.62 -10.72
C GLU A 9 -3.88 7.19 -11.24
N GLU A 10 -3.08 6.76 -12.23
CA GLU A 10 -3.11 5.37 -12.73
C GLU A 10 -2.85 4.35 -11.61
N ASN A 11 -1.78 4.56 -10.83
CA ASN A 11 -1.42 3.68 -9.72
C ASN A 11 -2.48 3.73 -8.61
N ALA A 12 -3.05 4.91 -8.34
CA ALA A 12 -4.11 5.07 -7.35
C ALA A 12 -5.39 4.31 -7.74
N ASN A 13 -5.80 4.39 -9.02
CA ASN A 13 -6.96 3.67 -9.56
C ASN A 13 -6.76 2.15 -9.55
N ARG A 14 -5.53 1.69 -9.77
CA ARG A 14 -5.18 0.25 -9.75
C ARG A 14 -4.92 -0.28 -8.33
N CYS A 15 -4.89 0.60 -7.32
CA CYS A 15 -4.56 0.22 -5.95
C CYS A 15 -5.71 -0.53 -5.27
N LEU A 16 -5.39 -1.69 -4.66
CA LEU A 16 -6.36 -2.48 -3.88
C LEU A 16 -6.37 -2.17 -2.39
N CYS A 17 -5.63 -1.14 -1.93
CA CYS A 17 -5.64 -0.76 -0.52
C CYS A 17 -7.05 -0.47 0.03
N PRO A 18 -7.93 0.29 -0.66
CA PRO A 18 -9.27 0.63 -0.14
C PRO A 18 -10.17 -0.60 0.10
N THR A 19 -9.88 -1.72 -0.57
CA THR A 19 -10.66 -2.96 -0.46
C THR A 19 -10.05 -3.95 0.52
N CYS A 20 -8.83 -3.73 1.00
CA CYS A 20 -8.12 -4.69 1.84
C CYS A 20 -8.65 -4.70 3.29
N PRO A 21 -8.59 -5.86 3.99
CA PRO A 21 -9.20 -5.99 5.31
C PRO A 21 -8.52 -5.11 6.35
N THR A 22 -7.20 -4.94 6.30
CA THR A 22 -6.47 -4.01 7.20
C THR A 22 -6.95 -2.57 7.03
N TYR A 23 -7.17 -2.10 5.79
CA TYR A 23 -7.66 -0.75 5.50
C TYR A 23 -9.05 -0.54 6.10
N LYS A 24 -9.99 -1.45 5.80
CA LYS A 24 -11.37 -1.38 6.29
C LYS A 24 -11.45 -1.46 7.81
N LYS A 25 -10.72 -2.41 8.42
CA LYS A 25 -10.74 -2.63 9.87
C LYS A 25 -10.16 -1.44 10.64
N SER A 26 -9.10 -0.83 10.10
CA SER A 26 -8.43 0.30 10.74
C SER A 26 -9.00 1.65 10.32
N GLN A 27 -10.02 1.66 9.46
CA GLN A 27 -10.64 2.87 8.90
C GLN A 27 -9.59 3.85 8.37
N LEU A 28 -8.60 3.32 7.63
CA LEU A 28 -7.52 4.15 7.12
C LEU A 28 -8.08 5.16 6.12
N SER A 29 -7.43 6.32 6.04
CA SER A 29 -7.68 7.32 5.01
C SER A 29 -6.52 7.36 4.01
N GLY A 30 -6.84 7.47 2.72
CA GLY A 30 -5.86 7.55 1.64
C GLY A 30 -5.79 6.28 0.78
N THR A 31 -4.79 6.21 -0.09
CA THR A 31 -4.55 5.04 -0.95
C THR A 31 -3.08 5.06 -1.38
N LEU A 32 -2.64 4.00 -2.06
CA LEU A 32 -1.30 3.91 -2.65
C LEU A 32 -0.17 4.14 -1.64
N PHE A 33 -0.29 3.57 -0.44
CA PHE A 33 0.70 3.76 0.63
C PHE A 33 2.13 3.33 0.22
N CYS A 34 2.27 2.39 -0.71
CA CYS A 34 3.56 1.99 -1.26
C CYS A 34 4.29 3.09 -2.07
N GLY A 35 3.57 4.10 -2.57
CA GLY A 35 4.15 5.26 -3.26
C GLY A 35 4.04 6.56 -2.46
N ARG A 36 2.95 6.75 -1.71
CA ARG A 36 2.67 7.98 -0.94
C ARG A 36 3.26 8.00 0.47
N GLY A 37 3.55 6.84 1.04
CA GLY A 37 4.03 6.71 2.41
C GLY A 37 3.00 6.06 3.35
N LYS A 38 3.40 5.89 4.62
CA LYS A 38 2.56 5.24 5.63
C LYS A 38 1.29 6.04 5.95
N ALA A 39 0.28 5.35 6.47
CA ALA A 39 -0.94 5.98 6.96
C ALA A 39 -0.64 6.82 8.21
N GLN A 40 -1.40 7.89 8.41
CA GLN A 40 -1.36 8.68 9.64
C GLN A 40 -1.85 7.89 10.85
N GLN A 41 -2.85 7.04 10.62
CA GLN A 41 -3.43 6.15 11.63
C GLN A 41 -2.59 4.88 11.73
N LYS A 42 -2.47 4.32 12.94
CA LYS A 42 -1.78 3.04 13.15
C LYS A 42 -2.66 1.88 12.65
N PRO A 43 -2.30 1.19 11.55
CA PRO A 43 -3.12 0.10 11.03
C PRO A 43 -3.05 -1.15 11.92
N ILE A 44 -4.18 -1.82 12.06
CA ILE A 44 -4.32 -3.12 12.71
C ILE A 44 -4.15 -4.20 11.63
N GLN A 45 -3.00 -4.87 11.62
CA GLN A 45 -2.65 -5.87 10.61
C GLN A 45 -3.57 -7.11 10.72
N THR A 46 -4.69 -7.08 10.00
CA THR A 46 -5.68 -8.17 9.95
C THR A 46 -5.60 -8.96 8.64
N GLY A 47 -4.93 -8.39 7.63
CA GLY A 47 -4.65 -9.01 6.32
C GLY A 47 -4.36 -7.96 5.23
N CYS A 48 -3.42 -8.22 4.32
CA CYS A 48 -3.16 -7.34 3.17
C CYS A 48 -3.41 -8.05 1.84
N LEU A 49 -4.00 -7.33 0.88
CA LEU A 49 -4.11 -7.73 -0.52
C LEU A 49 -2.92 -7.27 -1.37
N CYS A 50 -1.85 -6.81 -0.73
CA CYS A 50 -0.64 -6.30 -1.35
C CYS A 50 -0.10 -7.26 -2.45
N PRO A 51 0.06 -8.58 -2.22
CA PRO A 51 0.63 -9.50 -3.21
C PRO A 51 -0.29 -9.71 -4.44
N ASN A 52 -1.58 -9.42 -4.28
CA ASN A 52 -2.57 -9.48 -5.36
C ASN A 52 -2.78 -8.12 -6.04
N CYS A 53 -2.19 -7.05 -5.51
CA CYS A 53 -2.32 -5.71 -6.06
C CYS A 53 -1.53 -5.60 -7.37
N PRO A 54 -2.13 -5.10 -8.46
CA PRO A 54 -1.44 -4.93 -9.74
C PRO A 54 -0.26 -3.96 -9.64
N VAL A 55 -0.35 -2.92 -8.79
CA VAL A 55 0.77 -2.01 -8.51
C VAL A 55 1.93 -2.78 -7.89
N TRP A 56 1.67 -3.61 -6.89
CA TRP A 56 2.71 -4.40 -6.22
C TRP A 56 3.46 -5.30 -7.20
N LYS A 57 2.72 -5.99 -8.08
CA LYS A 57 3.29 -6.87 -9.11
C LYS A 57 4.07 -6.09 -10.16
N GLN A 58 3.52 -4.98 -10.66
CA GLN A 58 4.16 -4.15 -11.69
C GLN A 58 5.51 -3.61 -11.23
N TYR A 59 5.60 -3.15 -9.98
CA TYR A 59 6.84 -2.62 -9.42
C TYR A 59 7.68 -3.69 -8.71
N SER A 60 7.35 -4.97 -8.86
CA SER A 60 8.09 -6.09 -8.25
C SER A 60 8.44 -5.83 -6.79
N LEU A 61 7.45 -5.35 -6.05
CA LEU A 61 7.59 -5.11 -4.63
C LEU A 61 7.71 -6.45 -3.92
N ASP A 62 8.44 -6.50 -2.79
CA ASP A 62 8.59 -7.73 -1.98
C ASP A 62 7.84 -7.61 -0.65
N SER A 63 7.68 -6.39 -0.16
CA SER A 63 7.16 -6.15 1.19
C SER A 63 5.64 -5.95 1.19
N MET A 64 5.01 -6.10 2.36
CA MET A 64 3.57 -5.91 2.55
C MET A 64 3.30 -4.82 3.58
N TYR A 65 2.05 -4.42 3.76
CA TYR A 65 1.67 -3.46 4.80
C TYR A 65 2.41 -2.11 4.71
N TYR A 66 2.60 -1.58 3.50
CA TYR A 66 3.15 -0.23 3.29
C TYR A 66 2.38 0.87 4.05
N CYS A 67 1.09 0.67 4.30
CA CYS A 67 0.29 1.52 5.19
C CYS A 67 0.83 1.63 6.62
N ALA A 68 1.59 0.65 7.11
CA ALA A 68 2.22 0.64 8.43
C ALA A 68 3.70 1.05 8.35
N MET A 69 4.43 0.52 7.36
CA MET A 69 5.88 0.57 7.33
C MET A 69 6.43 1.85 6.68
N GLY A 70 5.81 2.34 5.61
CA GLY A 70 6.35 3.44 4.80
C GLY A 70 6.18 3.19 3.31
N LYS A 71 6.68 4.10 2.46
CA LYS A 71 6.72 3.87 1.00
C LYS A 71 7.84 2.89 0.65
N SER A 72 7.68 2.23 -0.48
CA SER A 72 8.54 1.16 -0.98
C SER A 72 10.03 1.52 -1.08
N GLU A 73 10.35 2.76 -1.44
CA GLU A 73 11.72 3.25 -1.57
C GLU A 73 12.44 3.50 -0.22
N GLU A 74 11.71 3.54 0.88
CA GLU A 74 12.24 3.80 2.24
C GLU A 74 12.46 2.50 3.04
N LEU A 75 12.23 1.33 2.42
CA LEU A 75 12.22 0.00 3.03
C LEU A 75 13.20 -0.96 2.33
#